data_AF-A0A1V5LZN6-F1
#
_entry.id   AF-A0A1V5LZN6-F1
#
_cell.length_a   1.000
_cell.length_b   1.000
_cell.length_c   1.000
_cell.angle_alpha   90.00
_cell.angle_beta   90.00
_cell.angle_gamma   90.00
#
_symmetry.space_group_name_H-M   'P 1'
#
loop_
_entity.id
_entity.type
_entity.pdbx_description
1 polymer ?
#
loop_
_entity_poly.entity_id
_entity_poly.type
_entity_poly.pdbx_seq_one_letter_code
_entity_poly.pdbx_strand_id
1 'polypeptide(L)'
;MLNLFRKRAGGGDVRTPAPPPVMREQADFERMWLAIRDLPFDQKGAEKPFSTRLASEQGWSPEFTARVIEEYRRFVFMMAVSDHSVTPSITVDEAWHTHLIYTKSYWEDLCLYTVGNPLHHNPSGGSAEESDGFKRDYRYTLDLYRHYFGAPPEDIWGPNNGRNVTKKS
;
A
#
# COMPACT_ATOMS: atom_id res chain seq x y z
N MET A 1 6.47 30.77 34.16
CA MET A 1 6.99 29.78 33.21
C MET A 1 7.35 28.51 33.98
N LEU A 2 6.48 27.52 33.96
CA LEU A 2 6.69 26.27 34.70
C LEU A 2 7.37 25.23 33.80
N ASN A 3 8.52 24.73 34.24
CA ASN A 3 9.16 23.52 33.73
C ASN A 3 8.23 22.33 33.93
N LEU A 4 7.87 21.63 32.84
CA LEU A 4 7.16 20.36 32.92
C LEU A 4 7.64 19.36 31.85
N PHE A 5 8.94 19.08 31.80
CA PHE A 5 9.41 17.82 31.21
C PHE A 5 9.43 16.75 32.29
N ARG A 6 8.28 16.10 32.45
CA ARG A 6 8.16 14.84 33.19
C ARG A 6 8.87 13.77 32.36
N LYS A 7 10.01 13.27 32.87
CA LYS A 7 10.59 11.99 32.44
C LYS A 7 9.46 10.94 32.45
N ARG A 8 9.07 10.44 31.28
CA ARG A 8 8.42 9.13 31.21
C ARG A 8 9.51 8.08 31.21
N ALA A 9 9.64 7.40 32.35
CA ALA A 9 10.19 6.06 32.39
C ALA A 9 9.16 5.13 31.71
N GLY A 10 9.62 4.41 30.70
CA GLY A 10 8.87 3.39 30.01
C GLY A 10 9.80 2.77 28.99
N GLY A 11 10.32 1.57 29.28
CA GLY A 11 11.03 0.75 28.33
C GLY A 11 10.06 0.28 27.25
N GLY A 12 9.71 1.19 26.34
CA GLY A 12 9.15 0.85 25.04
C GLY A 12 10.30 0.55 24.13
N ASP A 13 10.25 -0.59 23.44
CA ASP A 13 11.18 -0.92 22.37
C ASP A 13 11.28 0.27 21.41
N VAL A 14 12.46 0.87 21.29
CA VAL A 14 12.67 2.04 20.44
C VAL A 14 12.66 1.52 19.02
N ARG A 15 11.50 1.64 18.35
CA ARG A 15 11.38 1.25 16.94
C ARG A 15 12.38 2.05 16.11
N THR A 16 13.29 1.36 15.44
CA THR A 16 14.28 1.96 14.55
C THR A 16 13.72 2.07 13.13
N PRO A 17 13.91 3.21 12.44
CA PRO A 17 13.60 3.33 11.01
C PRO A 17 14.21 2.20 10.19
N ALA A 18 13.45 1.69 9.20
CA ALA A 18 13.99 0.71 8.26
C ALA A 18 15.01 1.42 7.34
N PRO A 19 16.15 0.79 7.02
CA PRO A 19 17.05 1.33 6.01
C PRO A 19 16.36 1.29 4.63
N PRO A 20 16.80 2.14 3.67
CA PRO A 20 16.34 2.03 2.30
C PRO A 20 16.50 0.58 1.79
N PRO A 21 15.51 0.05 1.06
CA PRO A 21 15.56 -1.31 0.54
C PRO A 21 16.72 -1.46 -0.44
N VAL A 22 17.47 -2.54 -0.25
CA VAL A 22 18.55 -2.94 -1.16
C VAL A 22 18.30 -4.41 -1.47
N MET A 23 17.76 -4.69 -2.66
CA MET A 23 17.39 -6.04 -3.08
C MET A 23 18.54 -6.67 -3.86
N ARG A 24 19.28 -7.62 -3.26
CA ARG A 24 20.43 -8.28 -3.90
C ARG A 24 20.25 -9.79 -3.99
N GLU A 25 19.72 -10.37 -2.93
CA GLU A 25 19.55 -11.82 -2.77
C GLU A 25 18.10 -12.14 -2.44
N GLN A 26 17.68 -13.38 -2.72
CA GLN A 26 16.31 -13.85 -2.45
C GLN A 26 15.83 -13.52 -1.02
N ALA A 27 16.72 -13.60 -0.04
CA ALA A 27 16.41 -13.30 1.35
C ALA A 27 16.04 -11.82 1.60
N ASP A 28 16.49 -10.88 0.77
CA ASP A 28 16.08 -9.47 0.85
C ASP A 28 14.61 -9.31 0.46
N PHE A 29 14.20 -9.95 -0.64
CA PHE A 29 12.83 -9.95 -1.12
C PHE A 29 11.89 -10.61 -0.10
N GLU A 30 12.29 -11.75 0.48
CA GLU A 30 11.52 -12.42 1.52
C GLU A 30 11.35 -11.55 2.76
N ARG A 31 12.41 -10.89 3.23
CA ARG A 31 12.33 -9.95 4.36
C ARG A 31 11.38 -8.79 4.08
N MET A 32 11.46 -8.19 2.89
CA MET A 32 10.55 -7.10 2.51
C MET A 32 9.10 -7.57 2.48
N TRP A 33 8.83 -8.73 1.88
CA TRP A 33 7.49 -9.29 1.84
C TRP A 33 6.94 -9.57 3.24
N LEU A 34 7.74 -10.18 4.12
CA LEU A 34 7.34 -10.44 5.51
C LEU A 34 7.03 -9.15 6.26
N ALA A 35 7.86 -8.12 6.12
CA ALA A 35 7.65 -6.82 6.76
C ALA A 35 6.33 -6.17 6.32
N ILE A 36 6.04 -6.17 5.00
CA ILE A 36 4.79 -5.61 4.45
C ILE A 36 3.58 -6.46 4.84
N ARG A 37 3.70 -7.78 4.81
CA ARG A 37 2.63 -8.71 5.19
C ARG A 37 2.20 -8.51 6.64
N ASP A 38 3.19 -8.32 7.53
CA ASP A 38 2.97 -8.24 8.97
C ASP A 38 2.57 -6.82 9.44
N LEU A 39 2.59 -5.82 8.55
CA LEU A 39 2.07 -4.48 8.82
C LEU A 39 0.55 -4.53 9.11
N PRO A 40 0.11 -4.10 10.31
CA PRO A 40 -1.31 -4.00 10.62
C PRO A 40 -1.92 -2.73 10.02
N PHE A 41 -2.86 -2.87 9.08
CA PHE A 41 -3.66 -1.74 8.59
C PHE A 41 -4.73 -1.30 9.59
N ASP A 42 -5.31 -2.25 10.31
CA ASP A 42 -6.29 -1.97 11.36
C ASP A 42 -5.60 -1.98 12.72
N GLN A 43 -5.59 -0.83 13.39
CA GLN A 43 -5.12 -0.74 14.76
C GLN A 43 -6.20 -1.19 15.74
N LYS A 44 -5.81 -2.01 16.73
CA LYS A 44 -6.73 -2.48 17.77
C LYS A 44 -7.31 -1.28 18.54
N GLY A 45 -8.63 -1.19 18.58
CA GLY A 45 -9.33 -0.09 19.25
C GLY A 45 -9.43 1.20 18.43
N ALA A 46 -9.07 1.19 17.14
CA ALA A 46 -9.33 2.31 16.26
C ALA A 46 -10.84 2.57 16.13
N GLU A 47 -11.26 3.82 16.32
CA GLU A 47 -12.66 4.23 16.14
C GLU A 47 -13.13 4.06 14.69
N LYS A 48 -12.22 4.25 13.72
CA LYS A 48 -12.47 4.08 12.29
C LYS A 48 -11.38 3.22 11.65
N PRO A 49 -11.45 1.88 11.76
CA PRO A 49 -10.49 0.97 11.12
C PRO A 49 -10.39 1.23 9.61
N PHE A 50 -9.20 1.03 9.06
CA PHE A 50 -8.92 1.22 7.63
C PHE A 50 -9.83 0.34 6.77
N SER A 51 -9.96 -0.94 7.13
CA SER A 51 -10.80 -1.89 6.39
C SER A 51 -12.28 -1.47 6.39
N THR A 52 -12.80 -1.05 7.54
CA THR A 52 -14.19 -0.57 7.66
C THR A 52 -14.44 0.66 6.83
N ARG A 53 -13.49 1.62 6.81
CA ARG A 53 -13.61 2.82 5.98
C ARG A 53 -13.59 2.47 4.49
N LEU A 54 -12.61 1.68 4.06
CA LEU A 54 -12.48 1.23 2.68
C LEU A 54 -13.75 0.52 2.19
N ALA A 55 -14.26 -0.43 2.98
CA ALA A 55 -15.50 -1.15 2.69
C ALA A 55 -16.70 -0.20 2.55
N SER A 56 -16.83 0.76 3.47
CA SER A 56 -17.93 1.73 3.48
C SER A 56 -17.89 2.67 2.28
N GLU A 57 -16.73 3.24 1.96
CA GLU A 57 -16.56 4.16 0.83
C GLU A 57 -16.82 3.47 -0.52
N GLN A 58 -16.49 2.18 -0.64
CA GLN A 58 -16.63 1.41 -1.87
C GLN A 58 -17.86 0.51 -1.93
N GLY A 59 -18.66 0.43 -0.86
CA GLY A 59 -19.80 -0.49 -0.79
C GLY A 59 -19.39 -1.97 -0.90
N TRP A 60 -18.18 -2.33 -0.48
CA TRP A 60 -17.65 -3.69 -0.60
C TRP A 60 -18.06 -4.57 0.58
N SER A 61 -18.16 -5.88 0.32
CA SER A 61 -18.28 -6.86 1.40
C SER A 61 -16.97 -6.92 2.21
N PRO A 62 -17.02 -7.39 3.47
CA PRO A 62 -15.81 -7.61 4.26
C PRO A 62 -14.81 -8.55 3.58
N GLU A 63 -15.29 -9.59 2.91
CA GLU A 63 -14.46 -10.59 2.22
C GLU A 63 -13.76 -9.98 1.01
N PHE A 64 -14.48 -9.21 0.19
CA PHE A 64 -13.88 -8.53 -0.96
C PHE A 64 -12.87 -7.47 -0.50
N THR A 65 -13.22 -6.70 0.53
CA THR A 65 -12.31 -5.74 1.15
C THR A 65 -11.02 -6.40 1.60
N ALA A 66 -11.10 -7.53 2.33
CA ALA A 66 -9.91 -8.26 2.79
C ALA A 66 -9.01 -8.71 1.63
N ARG A 67 -9.60 -9.16 0.51
CA ARG A 67 -8.85 -9.50 -0.70
C ARG A 67 -8.15 -8.29 -1.30
N VAL A 68 -8.82 -7.14 -1.41
CA VAL A 68 -8.23 -5.90 -1.92
C VAL A 68 -7.07 -5.41 -1.03
N ILE A 69 -7.20 -5.52 0.30
CA ILE A 69 -6.11 -5.18 1.22
C ILE A 69 -4.88 -6.06 0.98
N GLU A 70 -5.08 -7.35 0.71
CA GLU A 70 -3.99 -8.25 0.36
C GLU A 70 -3.35 -7.89 -0.99
N GLU A 71 -4.15 -7.53 -2.00
CA GLU A 71 -3.62 -7.03 -3.28
C GLU A 71 -2.86 -5.71 -3.12
N TYR A 72 -3.29 -4.84 -2.20
CA TYR A 72 -2.57 -3.61 -1.87
C TYR A 72 -1.20 -3.90 -1.24
N ARG A 73 -1.07 -4.91 -0.38
CA ARG A 73 0.25 -5.35 0.12
C ARG A 73 1.16 -5.80 -1.01
N ARG A 74 0.65 -6.59 -1.95
CA ARG A 74 1.41 -7.03 -3.13
C ARG A 74 1.86 -5.85 -3.98
N PHE A 75 0.99 -4.85 -4.13
CA PHE A 75 1.35 -3.62 -4.84
C PHE A 75 2.44 -2.81 -4.10
N VAL A 76 2.35 -2.67 -2.77
CA VAL A 76 3.42 -2.06 -1.96
C VAL A 76 4.74 -2.80 -2.12
N PHE A 77 4.71 -4.13 -2.12
CA PHE A 77 5.91 -4.93 -2.36
C PHE A 77 6.51 -4.64 -3.73
N MET A 78 5.69 -4.61 -4.78
CA MET A 78 6.14 -4.25 -6.14
C MET A 78 6.75 -2.84 -6.21
N MET A 79 6.19 -1.86 -5.50
CA MET A 79 6.80 -0.52 -5.37
C MET A 79 8.17 -0.57 -4.68
N ALA A 80 8.34 -1.44 -3.68
CA ALA A 80 9.57 -1.53 -2.89
C ALA A 80 10.72 -2.25 -3.62
N VAL A 81 10.41 -3.15 -4.58
CA VAL A 81 11.41 -3.99 -5.25
C VAL A 81 11.66 -3.61 -6.72
N SER A 82 10.85 -2.72 -7.29
CA SER A 82 10.98 -2.32 -8.69
C SER A 82 11.85 -1.08 -8.85
N ASP A 83 12.78 -1.13 -9.80
CA ASP A 83 13.55 0.05 -10.25
C ASP A 83 12.76 0.94 -11.23
N HIS A 84 11.59 0.49 -11.65
CA HIS A 84 10.69 1.19 -12.57
C HIS A 84 9.36 1.54 -11.88
N SER A 85 8.71 2.60 -12.36
CA SER A 85 7.36 2.96 -11.93
C SER A 85 6.39 1.79 -12.13
N VAL A 86 5.56 1.56 -11.13
CA VAL A 86 4.43 0.62 -11.18
C VAL A 86 3.12 1.38 -11.04
N THR A 87 2.10 0.94 -11.76
CA THR A 87 0.73 1.48 -11.68
C THR A 87 -0.19 0.41 -11.08
N PRO A 88 -0.98 0.71 -10.02
CA PRO A 88 -1.93 -0.23 -9.46
C PRO A 88 -3.12 -0.45 -10.40
N SER A 89 -3.96 -1.43 -10.09
CA SER A 89 -5.31 -1.46 -10.66
C SER A 89 -6.19 -0.38 -10.02
N ILE A 90 -7.29 0.01 -10.66
CA ILE A 90 -8.21 1.02 -10.11
C ILE A 90 -8.74 0.59 -8.73
N THR A 91 -9.08 -0.69 -8.56
CA THR A 91 -9.53 -1.23 -7.26
C THR A 91 -8.43 -1.15 -6.19
N VAL A 92 -7.17 -1.46 -6.51
CA VAL A 92 -6.06 -1.38 -5.55
C VAL A 92 -5.67 0.08 -5.23
N ASP A 93 -5.80 0.96 -6.21
CA ASP A 93 -5.57 2.40 -6.04
C ASP A 93 -6.53 3.02 -5.01
N GLU A 94 -7.79 2.55 -4.92
CA GLU A 94 -8.70 3.00 -3.87
C GLU A 94 -8.22 2.61 -2.46
N ALA A 95 -7.62 1.43 -2.28
CA ALA A 95 -7.01 1.06 -1.00
C ALA A 95 -5.79 1.96 -0.69
N TRP A 96 -4.98 2.29 -1.70
CA TRP A 96 -3.85 3.21 -1.52
C TRP A 96 -4.33 4.63 -1.17
N HIS A 97 -5.33 5.15 -1.87
CA HIS A 97 -5.98 6.42 -1.57
C HIS A 97 -6.51 6.47 -0.14
N THR A 98 -7.24 5.43 0.30
CA THR A 98 -7.72 5.37 1.68
C THR A 98 -6.52 5.36 2.65
N HIS A 99 -5.43 4.66 2.35
CA HIS A 99 -4.29 4.55 3.27
C HIS A 99 -3.55 5.89 3.43
N LEU A 100 -3.47 6.72 2.37
CA LEU A 100 -2.92 8.08 2.45
C LEU A 100 -3.63 8.97 3.48
N ILE A 101 -4.90 8.71 3.79
CA ILE A 101 -5.67 9.43 4.82
C ILE A 101 -5.22 9.03 6.23
N TYR A 102 -4.75 7.79 6.43
CA TYR A 102 -4.23 7.28 7.70
C TYR A 102 -2.76 7.64 7.85
N THR A 103 -2.46 8.93 7.91
CA THR A 103 -1.11 9.48 7.74
C THR A 103 -0.03 8.88 8.64
N LYS A 104 -0.34 8.52 9.90
CA LYS A 104 0.62 7.82 10.77
C LYS A 104 0.91 6.40 10.29
N SER A 105 -0.12 5.65 9.95
CA SER A 105 0.04 4.29 9.40
C SER A 105 0.78 4.34 8.06
N TYR A 106 0.50 5.34 7.24
CA TYR A 106 1.16 5.51 5.95
C TYR A 106 2.61 5.98 6.05
N TRP A 107 2.85 7.14 6.65
CA TRP A 107 4.17 7.78 6.65
C TRP A 107 5.11 7.15 7.67
N GLU A 108 4.62 6.83 8.86
CA GLU A 108 5.46 6.25 9.90
C GLU A 108 5.49 4.72 9.74
N ASP A 109 4.36 4.05 9.89
CA ASP A 109 4.37 2.58 9.97
C ASP A 109 4.82 1.92 8.65
N LEU A 110 4.25 2.34 7.52
CA LEU A 110 4.59 1.79 6.20
C LEU A 110 5.90 2.37 5.65
N CYS A 111 5.96 3.67 5.37
CA CYS A 111 7.11 4.25 4.66
C CYS A 111 8.40 4.23 5.49
N LEU A 112 8.36 4.76 6.71
CA LEU A 112 9.58 4.92 7.53
C LEU A 112 10.05 3.61 8.16
N TYR A 113 9.13 2.83 8.73
CA TYR A 113 9.49 1.69 9.57
C TYR A 113 9.32 0.31 8.92
N THR A 114 8.63 0.21 7.77
CA THR A 114 8.44 -1.07 7.07
C THR A 114 9.25 -1.11 5.77
N VAL A 115 9.01 -0.14 4.88
CA VAL A 115 9.66 -0.11 3.56
C VAL A 115 11.02 0.55 3.61
N GLY A 116 11.20 1.57 4.45
CA GLY A 116 12.44 2.34 4.56
C GLY A 116 12.62 3.41 3.49
N ASN A 117 11.60 3.68 2.68
CA ASN A 117 11.56 4.71 1.65
C ASN A 117 10.17 5.36 1.55
N PRO A 118 10.08 6.64 1.16
CA PRO A 118 8.82 7.27 0.81
C PRO A 118 8.18 6.60 -0.42
N LEU A 119 6.89 6.26 -0.31
CA LEU A 119 6.06 5.86 -1.44
C LEU A 119 5.19 7.05 -1.82
N HIS A 120 5.46 7.69 -2.96
CA HIS A 120 4.71 8.87 -3.37
C HIS A 120 3.57 8.50 -4.32
N HIS A 121 2.37 9.00 -4.03
CA HIS A 121 1.25 8.99 -4.97
C HIS A 121 1.22 10.32 -5.71
N ASN A 122 1.18 10.26 -7.04
CA ASN A 122 1.09 11.43 -7.90
C ASN A 122 -0.27 11.42 -8.61
N PRO A 123 -1.08 12.48 -8.50
CA PRO A 123 -2.30 12.61 -9.28
C PRO A 123 -2.00 12.55 -10.79
N SER A 124 -2.84 11.85 -11.55
CA SER A 124 -2.77 11.90 -13.01
C SER A 124 -3.28 13.24 -13.54
N GLY A 125 -2.58 13.86 -14.48
CA GLY A 125 -3.03 15.08 -15.18
C GLY A 125 -4.16 14.86 -16.20
N GLY A 126 -4.41 13.60 -16.58
CA GLY A 126 -5.51 13.20 -17.47
C GLY A 126 -5.23 13.37 -18.97
N SER A 127 -3.99 13.62 -19.38
CA SER A 127 -3.60 13.72 -20.80
C SER A 127 -3.56 12.35 -21.51
N ALA A 128 -3.57 12.36 -22.84
CA ALA A 128 -3.52 11.15 -23.66
C ALA A 128 -2.16 10.44 -23.56
N GLU A 129 -1.07 11.21 -23.53
CA GLU A 129 0.29 10.71 -23.37
C GLU A 129 0.48 10.07 -21.99
N GLU A 130 -0.09 10.66 -20.94
CA GLU A 130 -0.17 10.04 -19.61
C GLU A 130 -0.97 8.74 -19.67
N SER A 131 -2.10 8.70 -20.39
CA SER A 131 -2.91 7.49 -20.54
C SER A 131 -2.12 6.33 -21.16
N ASP A 132 -1.32 6.57 -22.18
CA ASP A 132 -0.50 5.54 -22.81
C ASP A 132 0.71 5.13 -21.95
N GLY A 133 1.30 6.08 -21.22
CA GLY A 133 2.27 5.80 -20.17
C GLY A 133 1.70 4.87 -19.10
N PHE A 134 0.53 5.20 -18.55
CA PHE A 134 -0.15 4.38 -17.54
C PHE A 134 -0.49 2.98 -18.04
N LYS A 135 -0.91 2.82 -19.31
CA LYS A 135 -1.15 1.48 -19.89
C LYS A 135 0.14 0.67 -19.93
N ARG A 136 1.27 1.28 -20.32
CA ARG A 136 2.57 0.59 -20.34
C ARG A 136 3.00 0.18 -18.94
N ASP A 137 2.95 1.12 -18.00
CA ASP A 137 3.40 0.91 -16.63
C ASP A 137 2.48 -0.10 -15.90
N TYR A 138 1.17 -0.09 -16.20
CA TYR A 138 0.23 -1.10 -15.71
C TYR A 138 0.53 -2.51 -16.23
N ARG A 139 0.87 -2.66 -17.53
CA ARG A 139 1.31 -3.97 -18.07
C ARG A 139 2.57 -4.46 -17.36
N TYR A 140 3.53 -3.55 -17.13
CA TYR A 140 4.73 -3.87 -16.37
C TYR A 140 4.39 -4.31 -14.93
N THR A 141 3.45 -3.63 -14.25
CA THR A 141 2.95 -4.09 -12.94
C THR A 141 2.38 -5.51 -13.00
N LEU A 142 1.59 -5.84 -14.01
CA LEU A 142 1.02 -7.19 -14.14
C LEU A 142 2.10 -8.25 -14.40
N ASP A 143 3.15 -7.93 -15.14
CA ASP A 143 4.28 -8.83 -15.37
C ASP A 143 5.08 -9.05 -14.08
N LEU A 144 5.33 -7.98 -13.32
CA LEU A 144 5.98 -8.04 -12.01
C LEU A 144 5.13 -8.83 -10.99
N TYR A 145 3.80 -8.63 -11.01
CA TYR A 145 2.88 -9.41 -10.20
C TYR A 145 3.01 -10.89 -10.52
N ARG A 146 2.97 -11.27 -11.81
CA ARG A 146 3.09 -12.67 -12.24
C ARG A 146 4.39 -13.30 -11.81
N HIS A 147 5.48 -12.54 -11.87
CA HIS A 147 6.78 -12.99 -11.44
C HIS A 147 6.82 -13.37 -9.96
N TYR A 148 6.25 -12.54 -9.07
CA TYR A 148 6.34 -12.77 -7.62
C TYR A 148 5.18 -13.55 -7.00
N PHE A 149 3.98 -13.44 -7.56
CA PHE A 149 2.74 -13.92 -6.93
C PHE A 149 1.91 -14.86 -7.81
N GLY A 150 2.33 -15.09 -9.06
CA GLY A 150 1.57 -15.90 -10.02
C GLY A 150 0.39 -15.15 -10.64
N ALA A 151 -0.69 -15.85 -11.00
CA ALA A 151 -1.79 -15.22 -11.73
C ALA A 151 -2.56 -14.21 -10.85
N PRO A 152 -2.69 -12.93 -11.26
CA PRO A 152 -3.46 -11.96 -10.51
C PRO A 152 -4.97 -12.22 -10.61
N PRO A 153 -5.75 -11.99 -9.54
CA PRO A 153 -7.21 -12.19 -9.57
C PRO A 153 -7.87 -11.20 -10.54
N GLU A 154 -8.60 -11.75 -11.52
CA GLU A 154 -9.17 -10.99 -12.63
C GLU A 154 -10.18 -9.92 -12.19
N ASP A 155 -10.91 -10.16 -11.11
CA ASP A 155 -11.88 -9.21 -10.57
C ASP A 155 -11.25 -7.98 -9.88
N ILE A 156 -9.94 -8.01 -9.59
CA ILE A 156 -9.18 -6.90 -8.99
C ILE A 156 -8.14 -6.33 -9.96
N TRP A 157 -7.53 -7.15 -10.81
CA TRP A 157 -6.42 -6.77 -11.71
C TRP A 157 -6.71 -7.00 -13.21
N GLY A 158 -7.91 -7.47 -13.56
CA GLY A 158 -8.28 -7.71 -14.95
C GLY A 158 -8.52 -6.42 -15.76
N PRO A 159 -8.92 -6.56 -17.03
CA PRO A 159 -9.22 -5.41 -17.90
C PRO A 159 -10.30 -4.47 -17.35
N ASN A 160 -11.24 -5.00 -16.58
CA ASN A 160 -12.33 -4.25 -15.94
C ASN A 160 -12.08 -4.02 -14.45
N ASN A 161 -10.83 -3.74 -14.07
CA ASN A 161 -10.42 -3.60 -12.67
C ASN A 161 -11.02 -2.41 -11.89
N GLY A 162 -11.83 -1.55 -12.53
CA GLY A 162 -12.61 -0.50 -11.86
C GLY A 162 -14.08 -0.86 -11.61
N ARG A 163 -14.55 -2.04 -12.05
CA ARG A 163 -15.98 -2.38 -12.04
C ARG A 163 -16.62 -2.42 -10.64
N ASN A 164 -15.80 -2.65 -9.62
CA ASN A 164 -16.26 -2.74 -8.23
C ASN A 164 -16.11 -1.40 -7.49
N VAL A 165 -15.49 -0.38 -8.10
CA VAL A 165 -15.23 0.91 -7.43
C VAL A 165 -16.47 1.79 -7.48
N THR A 166 -16.82 2.38 -6.34
CA THR A 166 -17.91 3.36 -6.24
C THR A 166 -17.49 4.65 -6.95
N LYS A 167 -18.33 5.14 -7.86
CA LYS A 167 -18.09 6.43 -8.53
C LYS A 167 -18.20 7.55 -7.49
N LYS A 168 -17.13 8.35 -7.37
CA LYS A 168 -17.13 9.57 -6.57
C LYS A 168 -18.03 10.59 -7.27
N SER A 169 -19.04 11.08 -6.57
CA SER A 169 -20.02 12.08 -7.04
C SER A 169 -19.43 13.48 -7.12
#